data_AF-Q8TNF0-F1
#
_entry.id   AF-Q8TNF0-F1
#
_cell.length_a   1.000
_cell.length_b   1.000
_cell.length_c   1.000
_cell.angle_alpha   90.00
_cell.angle_beta   90.00
_cell.angle_gamma   90.00
#
_symmetry.space_group_name_H-M   'P 1'
#
loop_
_entity.id
_entity.type
_entity.pdbx_description
1 polymer ?
#
loop_
_entity_poly.entity_id
_entity_poly.type
_entity_poly.pdbx_seq_one_letter_code
_entity_poly.pdbx_strand_id
1 'polypeptide(L)'
;MKGFSIFIRGWDNPGLAYMVEIAVEGECQGKGYGSYLLLQSLLYLKKNEISIVTLTVDPNNLRAQHLYCDKFGFEFVEYRKDEYGQGRDRLFLKLDMENWKQ
;
A
#
# COMPACT_ATOMS: atom_id res chain seq x y z
N MET A 1 -17.82 6.33 7.58
CA MET A 1 -16.78 5.91 6.63
C MET A 1 -17.10 4.50 6.17
N LYS A 2 -17.10 4.24 4.85
CA LYS A 2 -17.21 2.88 4.29
C LYS A 2 -15.98 2.60 3.45
N GLY A 3 -15.14 1.69 3.93
CA GLY A 3 -13.89 1.31 3.32
C GLY A 3 -13.16 0.28 4.16
N PHE A 4 -12.14 -0.34 3.57
CA PHE A 4 -11.36 -1.40 4.21
C PHE A 4 -9.94 -1.42 3.63
N SER A 5 -9.04 -2.12 4.32
CA SER A 5 -7.71 -2.47 3.83
C SER A 5 -7.34 -3.88 4.25
N ILE A 6 -6.76 -4.67 3.34
CA ILE A 6 -6.39 -6.06 3.55
C ILE A 6 -4.87 -6.18 3.38
N PHE A 7 -4.24 -6.81 4.38
CA PHE A 7 -2.82 -7.11 4.38
C PHE A 7 -2.62 -8.60 4.64
N ILE A 8 -1.58 -9.17 4.03
CA ILE A 8 -1.14 -10.53 4.29
C ILE A 8 0.29 -10.47 4.81
N ARG A 9 0.57 -11.14 5.92
CA ARG A 9 1.94 -11.29 6.43
C ARG A 9 2.68 -12.33 5.59
N GLY A 10 3.94 -12.05 5.28
CA GLY A 10 4.82 -13.00 4.60
C GLY A 10 4.97 -14.27 5.43
N TRP A 11 4.86 -15.42 4.78
CA TRP A 11 5.02 -16.72 5.43
C TRP A 11 6.47 -16.96 5.88
N ASP A 12 7.41 -16.82 4.93
CA ASP A 12 8.85 -17.03 5.19
C ASP A 12 9.55 -15.80 5.78
N ASN A 13 8.92 -14.63 5.71
CA ASN A 13 9.41 -13.40 6.31
C ASN A 13 8.30 -12.75 7.14
N PRO A 14 8.21 -13.06 8.45
CA PRO A 14 7.18 -12.52 9.33
C PRO A 14 7.21 -10.99 9.49
N GLY A 15 8.35 -10.35 9.21
CA GLY A 15 8.50 -8.89 9.24
C GLY A 15 8.00 -8.18 7.97
N LEU A 16 7.58 -8.94 6.95
CA LEU A 16 7.01 -8.42 5.71
C LEU A 16 5.48 -8.49 5.75
N ALA A 17 4.82 -7.42 5.31
CA ALA A 17 3.41 -7.43 4.98
C ALA A 17 3.19 -6.99 3.52
N TYR A 18 2.31 -7.67 2.80
CA TYR A 18 1.83 -7.29 1.48
C TYR A 18 0.43 -6.67 1.61
N MET A 19 0.25 -5.44 1.16
CA MET A 19 -1.06 -4.81 1.03
C MET A 19 -1.75 -5.34 -0.22
N VAL A 20 -2.75 -6.17 -0.01
CA VAL A 20 -3.52 -6.79 -1.10
C VAL A 20 -4.48 -5.78 -1.71
N GLU A 21 -5.20 -5.06 -0.84
CA GLU A 21 -6.26 -4.16 -1.28
C GLU A 21 -6.49 -3.06 -0.26
N ILE A 22 -6.86 -1.89 -0.76
CA ILE A 22 -7.44 -0.80 0.02
C ILE A 22 -8.51 -0.13 -0.82
N ALA A 23 -9.69 0.03 -0.26
CA ALA A 23 -10.83 0.58 -0.97
C ALA A 23 -11.67 1.49 -0.08
N VAL A 24 -12.24 2.53 -0.70
CA VAL A 24 -13.18 3.46 -0.09
C VAL A 24 -14.35 3.63 -1.05
N GLU A 25 -15.58 3.52 -0.54
CA GLU A 25 -16.81 3.71 -1.32
C GLU A 25 -16.79 5.07 -2.04
N GLY A 26 -17.27 5.12 -3.28
CA GLY A 26 -17.16 6.30 -4.15
C GLY A 26 -17.60 7.62 -3.51
N GLU A 27 -18.76 7.64 -2.85
CA GLU A 27 -19.31 8.82 -2.15
C GLU A 27 -18.47 9.27 -0.95
N CYS A 28 -17.62 8.39 -0.44
CA CYS A 28 -16.69 8.64 0.66
C CYS A 28 -15.30 9.08 0.16
N GLN A 29 -15.00 8.95 -1.13
CA GLN A 29 -13.68 9.30 -1.67
C GLN A 29 -13.42 10.81 -1.65
N GLY A 30 -12.13 11.20 -1.65
CA GLY A 30 -11.70 12.61 -1.67
C GLY A 30 -11.75 13.29 -0.30
N LYS A 31 -12.25 12.60 0.74
CA LYS A 31 -12.42 13.11 2.11
C LYS A 31 -11.31 12.68 3.07
N GLY A 32 -10.20 12.15 2.55
CA GLY A 32 -9.06 11.69 3.37
C GLY A 32 -9.16 10.27 3.96
N TYR A 33 -10.28 9.55 3.77
CA TYR A 33 -10.45 8.22 4.36
C TYR A 33 -9.44 7.17 3.87
N GLY A 34 -8.96 7.25 2.62
CA GLY A 34 -7.91 6.35 2.13
C GLY A 34 -6.59 6.54 2.89
N SER A 35 -6.21 7.81 3.13
CA SER A 35 -5.05 8.16 3.95
C SER A 35 -5.24 7.73 5.40
N TYR A 36 -6.44 7.92 5.96
CA TYR A 36 -6.75 7.46 7.31
C TYR A 36 -6.62 5.94 7.46
N LEU A 37 -7.21 5.16 6.54
CA LEU A 37 -7.13 3.69 6.55
C LEU A 37 -5.68 3.21 6.43
N LEU A 38 -4.93 3.72 5.46
CA LEU A 38 -3.53 3.33 5.27
C LEU A 38 -2.70 3.67 6.51
N LEU A 39 -2.88 4.86 7.07
CA LEU A 39 -2.19 5.28 8.28
C LEU A 39 -2.45 4.34 9.46
N GLN A 40 -3.72 4.08 9.78
CA GLN A 40 -4.06 3.23 10.92
C GLN A 40 -3.55 1.81 10.72
N SER A 41 -3.60 1.30 9.49
CA SER A 41 -3.04 -0.01 9.15
C SER A 41 -1.52 -0.05 9.32
N LEU A 42 -0.79 0.95 8.84
CA LEU A 42 0.67 1.01 9.01
C LEU A 42 1.08 1.13 10.48
N LEU A 43 0.37 1.92 11.29
CA LEU A 43 0.60 2.00 12.73
C LEU A 43 0.34 0.65 13.42
N TYR A 44 -0.73 -0.04 13.04
CA TYR A 44 -1.02 -1.38 13.55
C TYR A 44 0.07 -2.39 13.16
N LEU A 45 0.51 -2.40 11.91
CA LEU A 45 1.57 -3.29 11.42
C LEU A 45 2.90 -3.01 12.14
N LYS A 46 3.28 -1.74 12.31
CA LYS A 46 4.48 -1.34 13.06
C LYS A 46 4.47 -1.87 14.50
N LYS A 47 3.32 -1.77 15.17
CA LYS A 47 3.12 -2.33 16.52
C LYS A 47 3.23 -3.86 16.57
N ASN A 48 2.98 -4.53 15.45
CA ASN A 48 3.05 -6.00 15.31
C ASN A 48 4.32 -6.45 14.56
N GLU A 49 5.42 -5.71 14.75
CA GLU A 49 6.79 -6.07 14.33
C GLU A 49 6.96 -6.23 12.81
N ILE A 50 6.09 -5.61 12.01
CA ILE A 50 6.29 -5.49 10.57
C ILE A 50 7.29 -4.37 10.31
N SER A 51 8.42 -4.72 9.71
CA SER A 51 9.48 -3.80 9.31
C SER A 51 9.35 -3.35 7.86
N ILE A 52 8.65 -4.12 7.01
CA ILE A 52 8.50 -3.80 5.59
C ILE A 52 7.05 -3.99 5.15
N VAL A 53 6.51 -3.00 4.45
CA VAL A 53 5.22 -3.11 3.75
C VAL A 53 5.44 -3.01 2.25
N THR A 54 4.81 -3.87 1.47
CA THR A 54 4.89 -3.87 0.01
C THR A 54 3.51 -3.87 -0.63
N LEU A 55 3.41 -3.36 -1.85
CA LEU A 55 2.17 -3.36 -2.63
C LEU A 55 2.49 -3.33 -4.12
N THR A 56 1.50 -3.60 -4.95
CA THR A 56 1.53 -3.27 -6.38
C THR A 56 0.45 -2.25 -6.72
N VAL A 57 0.73 -1.39 -7.69
CA VAL A 57 -0.23 -0.38 -8.17
C VAL A 57 -0.18 -0.26 -9.69
N ASP A 58 -1.32 0.03 -10.31
CA ASP A 58 -1.38 0.33 -11.74
C ASP A 58 -0.54 1.57 -12.08
N PRO A 59 0.35 1.53 -13.10
CA PRO A 59 1.13 2.69 -13.54
C PRO A 59 0.27 3.90 -13.91
N ASN A 60 -1.00 3.71 -14.27
CA ASN A 60 -1.91 4.80 -14.62
C ASN A 60 -2.75 5.29 -13.42
N ASN A 61 -2.67 4.64 -12.26
CA ASN A 61 -3.41 5.05 -11.07
C ASN A 61 -2.63 6.13 -10.28
N LEU A 62 -2.54 7.32 -10.88
CA LEU A 62 -1.80 8.46 -10.33
C LEU A 62 -2.30 8.86 -8.93
N ARG A 63 -3.60 8.69 -8.66
CA ARG A 63 -4.18 9.00 -7.36
C ARG A 63 -3.66 8.08 -6.25
N ALA A 64 -3.56 6.78 -6.54
CA ALA A 64 -3.00 5.82 -5.59
C ALA A 64 -1.49 6.02 -5.44
N GLN A 65 -0.77 6.30 -6.53
CA GLN A 65 0.66 6.62 -6.48
C GLN A 65 0.93 7.87 -5.61
N HIS A 66 0.16 8.95 -5.78
CA HIS A 66 0.28 10.12 -4.92
C HIS A 66 0.01 9.79 -3.44
N LEU A 67 -0.96 8.91 -3.16
CA LEU A 67 -1.19 8.45 -1.80
C LEU A 67 0.02 7.67 -1.26
N TYR A 68 0.49 6.66 -1.98
CA TYR A 68 1.55 5.78 -1.46
C TYR A 68 2.91 6.47 -1.44
N CYS A 69 3.34 7.03 -2.56
CA CYS A 69 4.68 7.59 -2.70
C CYS A 69 4.79 8.94 -2.00
N ASP A 70 3.96 9.92 -2.40
CA ASP A 70 4.16 11.30 -1.97
C ASP A 70 3.74 11.54 -0.53
N LYS A 71 2.66 10.88 -0.06
CA LYS A 71 2.15 11.08 1.31
C LYS A 71 2.72 10.11 2.33
N PHE A 72 3.00 8.87 1.94
CA PHE A 72 3.39 7.81 2.87
C PHE A 72 4.83 7.35 2.69
N GLY A 73 5.54 7.80 1.66
CA GLY A 73 6.96 7.50 1.46
C GLY A 73 7.23 6.10 0.93
N PHE A 74 6.26 5.47 0.25
CA PHE A 74 6.55 4.25 -0.49
C PHE A 74 7.49 4.55 -1.65
N GLU A 75 8.55 3.76 -1.77
CA GLU A 75 9.55 3.87 -2.82
C GLU A 75 9.24 2.88 -3.95
N PHE A 76 9.52 3.30 -5.18
CA PHE A 76 9.47 2.43 -6.34
C PHE A 76 10.63 1.43 -6.30
N VAL A 77 10.31 0.15 -6.48
CA VAL A 77 11.31 -0.93 -6.53
C VAL A 77 11.45 -1.50 -7.93
N GLU A 78 10.34 -1.81 -8.59
CA GLU A 78 10.35 -2.54 -9.86
C GLU A 78 9.10 -2.27 -10.71
N TYR A 79 9.27 -2.27 -12.03
CA TYR A 79 8.18 -2.35 -12.99
C TYR A 79 7.94 -3.81 -13.38
N ARG A 80 6.74 -4.31 -13.12
CA ARG A 80 6.35 -5.69 -13.42
C ARG A 80 5.37 -5.73 -14.58
N LYS A 81 5.85 -6.21 -15.71
CA LYS A 81 5.05 -6.35 -16.93
C LYS A 81 4.09 -7.53 -16.84
N ASP A 82 2.85 -7.33 -17.27
CA ASP A 82 1.78 -8.33 -17.36
C ASP A 82 1.50 -9.11 -16.05
N GLU A 83 1.82 -8.54 -14.88
CA GLU A 83 1.73 -9.23 -13.58
C GLU A 83 0.32 -9.75 -13.27
N TYR A 84 -0.71 -9.01 -13.69
CA TYR A 84 -2.11 -9.43 -13.56
C TYR A 84 -2.75 -9.87 -14.88
N GLY A 85 -1.94 -10.24 -15.87
CA GLY A 85 -2.35 -10.60 -17.23
C GLY A 85 -2.00 -9.55 -18.27
N GLN A 86 -2.30 -9.84 -19.54
CA GLN A 86 -1.90 -9.01 -20.68
C GLN A 86 -2.33 -7.54 -20.53
N GLY A 87 -1.36 -6.63 -20.62
CA GLY A 87 -1.52 -5.18 -20.47
C GLY A 87 -1.80 -4.72 -19.04
N ARG A 88 -1.74 -5.61 -18.05
CA ARG A 88 -1.99 -5.30 -16.63
C ARG A 88 -0.69 -5.21 -15.86
N ASP A 89 0.09 -4.23 -16.26
CA ASP A 89 1.37 -3.90 -15.67
C ASP A 89 1.21 -3.32 -14.26
N ARG A 90 2.28 -3.40 -13.48
CA ARG A 90 2.30 -2.96 -12.08
C ARG A 90 3.61 -2.31 -11.71
N LEU A 91 3.51 -1.28 -10.89
CA LEU A 91 4.62 -0.76 -10.11
C LEU A 91 4.64 -1.49 -8.79
N PHE A 92 5.75 -2.16 -8.47
CA PHE A 92 6.00 -2.75 -7.18
C PHE A 92 6.63 -1.70 -6.26
N LEU A 93 5.97 -1.41 -5.14
CA LEU A 93 6.40 -0.39 -4.19
C LEU A 93 6.72 -1.01 -2.83
N LYS A 94 7.64 -0.40 -2.11
CA LYS A 94 8.08 -0.80 -0.77
C LYS A 94 8.11 0.39 0.17
N LEU A 95 7.66 0.18 1.41
CA LEU A 95 7.87 1.08 2.52
C LEU A 95 8.72 0.37 3.59
N ASP A 96 9.83 1.01 3.96
CA ASP A 96 10.63 0.62 5.11
C ASP A 96 10.10 1.30 6.38
N MET A 97 9.63 0.52 7.34
CA MET A 97 8.96 1.00 8.54
C MET A 97 9.93 1.41 9.66
N GLU A 98 11.21 1.03 9.58
CA GLU A 98 12.21 1.36 10.61
C GLU A 98 12.39 2.89 10.68
N ASN A 99 12.53 3.52 9.52
CA ASN A 99 12.77 4.96 9.40
C ASN A 99 11.51 5.76 9.01
N TRP A 100 10.38 5.09 8.81
CA TRP A 100 9.12 5.76 8.49
C TRP A 100 8.67 6.67 9.64
N LYS A 101 8.59 7.96 9.34
CA LYS A 101 8.09 9.04 10.20
C LYS A 101 6.80 9.56 9.59
N GLN A 102 5.79 9.70 10.43
CA GLN A 102 4.53 10.33 10.07
C GLN A 102 4.57 11.82 10.36
#